data_AF-J0D2Y7-F1
#
_entry.id   AF-J0D2Y7-F1
#
_cell.length_a   1.000
_cell.length_b   1.000
_cell.length_c   1.000
_cell.angle_alpha   90.00
_cell.angle_beta   90.00
_cell.angle_gamma   90.00
#
_symmetry.space_group_name_H-M   'P 1'
#
loop_
_entity.id
_entity.type
_entity.pdbx_description
1 polymer ?
#
loop_
_entity_poly.entity_id
_entity_poly.type
_entity_poly.pdbx_seq_one_letter_code
_entity_poly.pdbx_strand_id
1 'polypeptide(L)'
;MDIDAVNPPTPPTTPPATLTPQAPVQPAKTTGKGKTPKYRLKYGWKATPSGILPLELARNGLKRQEYPTQAEKAKRIPRMFQAMAQKGDTLASRTNGWAFCVFMPRGGAGLMRTWHSQQIESDIPGLLSDVRRTVFEKLQPFREQYLKSLEETNKKAQEELVFWKARAAKSEQEGAALRKKYGVSDD
;
A
#
# COMPACT_ATOMS: atom_id res chain seq x y z
N MET A 1 15.64 14.41 69.23
CA MET A 1 16.44 13.72 68.19
C MET A 1 16.04 12.27 68.37
N ASP A 2 15.12 11.79 67.57
CA ASP A 2 14.57 10.44 67.70
C ASP A 2 14.59 9.81 66.32
N ILE A 3 15.44 8.79 66.20
CA ILE A 3 15.64 7.95 65.03
C ILE A 3 14.86 6.68 65.33
N ASP A 4 13.74 6.47 64.66
CA ASP A 4 13.02 5.19 64.72
C ASP A 4 13.17 4.41 63.42
N ALA A 5 13.57 3.16 63.61
CA ALA A 5 14.00 2.22 62.60
C ALA A 5 12.83 1.40 62.03
N VAL A 6 12.89 1.25 60.71
CA VAL A 6 12.42 0.19 59.80
C VAL A 6 11.75 -1.05 60.41
N ASN A 7 10.55 -1.37 59.89
CA ASN A 7 10.00 -2.72 59.83
C ASN A 7 9.47 -3.00 58.40
N PRO A 8 9.83 -4.12 57.73
CA PRO A 8 9.41 -4.41 56.35
C PRO A 8 8.11 -5.25 56.29
N PRO A 9 7.19 -5.01 55.32
CA PRO A 9 6.07 -5.93 55.10
C PRO A 9 6.39 -7.08 54.14
N THR A 10 5.75 -8.20 54.44
CA THR A 10 5.88 -9.59 53.95
C THR A 10 5.38 -9.85 52.52
N PRO A 11 5.83 -10.94 51.85
CA PRO A 11 5.40 -11.29 50.50
C PRO A 11 4.02 -11.99 50.49
N PRO A 12 3.16 -11.75 49.47
CA PRO A 12 1.89 -12.45 49.36
C PRO A 12 2.02 -13.86 48.77
N THR A 13 1.34 -14.79 49.44
CA THR A 13 1.23 -16.22 49.17
C THR A 13 -0.01 -16.51 48.32
N THR A 14 0.11 -16.67 46.99
CA THR A 14 -0.94 -17.35 46.19
C THR A 14 -0.39 -17.84 44.83
N PRO A 15 -0.61 -19.11 44.43
CA PRO A 15 -0.07 -19.67 43.18
C PRO A 15 -0.84 -19.22 41.92
N PRO A 16 -0.20 -19.22 40.73
CA PRO A 16 -0.79 -18.70 39.50
C PRO A 16 -1.89 -19.62 38.93
N ALA A 17 -2.99 -19.01 38.49
CA ALA A 17 -4.10 -19.71 37.84
C ALA A 17 -3.67 -20.28 36.48
N THR A 18 -3.81 -21.60 36.33
CA THR A 18 -3.62 -22.35 35.09
C THR A 18 -4.72 -21.99 34.08
N LEU A 19 -4.36 -21.36 32.95
CA LEU A 19 -5.27 -21.13 31.84
C LEU A 19 -5.19 -22.30 30.84
N THR A 20 -6.27 -23.06 30.75
CA THR A 20 -6.52 -24.07 29.71
C THR A 20 -6.64 -23.41 28.32
N PRO A 21 -6.17 -24.06 27.24
CA PRO A 21 -6.28 -23.52 25.88
C PRO A 21 -7.73 -23.55 25.36
N GLN A 22 -8.30 -22.39 25.04
CA GLN A 22 -9.57 -22.29 24.30
C GLN A 22 -9.33 -22.40 22.78
N ALA A 23 -10.22 -23.15 22.13
CA ALA A 23 -10.30 -23.41 20.69
C ALA A 23 -10.46 -22.11 19.85
N PRO A 24 -10.09 -22.12 18.55
CA PRO A 24 -10.01 -20.90 17.74
C PRO A 24 -11.40 -20.34 17.43
N VAL A 25 -11.67 -19.16 17.99
CA VAL A 25 -12.89 -18.38 17.70
C VAL A 25 -12.77 -17.81 16.28
N GLN A 26 -13.73 -18.16 15.42
CA GLN A 26 -13.88 -17.60 14.09
C GLN A 26 -13.99 -16.06 14.15
N PRO A 27 -13.34 -15.30 13.24
CA PRO A 27 -13.38 -13.84 13.32
C PRO A 27 -14.78 -13.32 12.99
N ALA A 28 -15.45 -12.79 14.01
CA ALA A 28 -16.68 -12.04 13.89
C ALA A 28 -16.51 -10.85 12.94
N LYS A 29 -17.41 -10.73 11.96
CA LYS A 29 -17.56 -9.55 11.10
C LYS A 29 -17.93 -8.35 11.98
N THR A 30 -16.93 -7.60 12.44
CA THR A 30 -17.14 -6.32 13.09
C THR A 30 -17.26 -5.23 12.02
N THR A 31 -18.49 -4.81 11.77
CA THR A 31 -18.84 -3.52 11.15
C THR A 31 -18.41 -2.38 12.08
N GLY A 32 -17.10 -2.17 12.21
CA GLY A 32 -16.52 -1.05 12.93
C GLY A 32 -16.48 0.18 12.03
N LYS A 33 -17.31 1.20 12.33
CA LYS A 33 -17.08 2.57 11.86
C LYS A 33 -15.64 2.94 12.16
N GLY A 34 -14.80 2.98 11.13
CA GLY A 34 -13.39 3.32 11.27
C GLY A 34 -13.28 4.71 11.90
N LYS A 35 -12.64 4.81 13.06
CA LYS A 35 -12.26 6.11 13.65
C LYS A 35 -11.61 6.95 12.56
N THR A 36 -12.29 8.02 12.15
CA THR A 36 -11.72 9.01 11.23
C THR A 36 -10.43 9.53 11.86
N PRO A 37 -9.30 9.54 11.15
CA PRO A 37 -8.03 9.99 11.71
C PRO A 37 -8.20 11.44 12.21
N LYS A 38 -7.83 11.66 13.49
CA LYS A 38 -8.07 12.91 14.24
C LYS A 38 -7.41 14.15 13.60
N TYR A 39 -6.46 13.95 12.68
CA TYR A 39 -5.81 15.00 11.92
C TYR A 39 -5.70 14.59 10.45
N ARG A 40 -6.33 15.35 9.57
CA ARG A 40 -6.24 15.19 8.10
C ARG A 40 -5.27 16.24 7.54
N LEU A 41 -4.35 15.80 6.69
CA LEU A 41 -3.53 16.69 5.88
C LEU A 41 -4.44 17.30 4.82
N LYS A 42 -4.56 18.63 4.83
CA LYS A 42 -5.29 19.39 3.81
C LYS A 42 -4.42 19.51 2.56
N TYR A 43 -5.02 19.82 1.40
CA TYR A 43 -4.33 20.09 0.13
C TYR A 43 -3.66 18.89 -0.56
N GLY A 44 -4.13 17.68 -0.27
CA GLY A 44 -3.84 16.52 -1.12
C GLY A 44 -4.68 16.57 -2.39
N TRP A 45 -4.06 16.32 -3.54
CA TRP A 45 -4.72 16.22 -4.83
C TRP A 45 -4.31 14.96 -5.58
N LYS A 46 -5.23 14.45 -6.39
CA LYS A 46 -5.06 13.31 -7.29
C LYS A 46 -5.47 13.74 -8.68
N ALA A 47 -4.50 13.94 -9.57
CA ALA A 47 -4.77 14.12 -10.98
C ALA A 47 -5.08 12.76 -11.62
N THR A 48 -6.17 12.72 -12.37
CA THR A 48 -6.63 11.60 -13.20
C THR A 48 -6.87 12.11 -14.62
N PRO A 49 -6.99 11.23 -15.62
CA PRO A 49 -7.36 11.65 -16.98
C PRO A 49 -8.67 12.45 -17.03
N SER A 50 -9.59 12.22 -16.10
CA SER A 50 -10.89 12.90 -15.99
C SER A 50 -10.84 14.21 -15.22
N GLY A 51 -9.66 14.62 -14.71
CA GLY A 51 -9.49 15.85 -13.94
C GLY A 51 -8.82 15.64 -12.58
N ILE A 52 -8.77 16.73 -11.81
CA ILE A 52 -8.11 16.79 -10.50
C ILE A 52 -9.15 16.57 -9.40
N LEU A 53 -8.91 15.57 -8.54
CA LEU A 53 -9.77 15.23 -7.43
C LEU A 53 -9.06 15.47 -6.09
N PRO A 54 -9.78 15.90 -5.03
CA PRO A 54 -9.21 16.02 -3.70
C PRO A 54 -8.77 14.64 -3.18
N LEU A 55 -7.64 14.61 -2.48
CA LEU A 55 -7.05 13.41 -1.92
C LEU A 55 -7.02 13.49 -0.40
N GLU A 56 -7.78 12.61 0.26
CA GLU A 56 -7.78 12.54 1.73
C GLU A 56 -6.49 11.90 2.25
N LEU A 57 -5.66 12.71 2.93
CA LEU A 57 -4.41 12.27 3.53
C LEU A 57 -4.55 12.28 5.07
N ALA A 58 -4.13 11.19 5.71
CA ALA A 58 -4.15 11.08 7.17
C ALA A 58 -2.81 11.54 7.76
N ARG A 59 -2.85 12.34 8.83
CA ARG A 59 -1.68 12.63 9.68
C ARG A 59 -1.56 11.47 10.66
N ASN A 60 -0.46 10.72 10.61
CA ASN A 60 -0.19 9.44 11.29
C ASN A 60 -0.67 8.19 10.52
N GLY A 61 0.17 7.76 9.56
CA GLY A 61 -0.03 6.57 8.72
C GLY A 61 0.83 5.35 9.07
N LEU A 62 1.35 5.21 10.30
CA LEU A 62 2.09 4.00 10.70
C LEU A 62 1.16 2.90 11.22
N LYS A 63 0.59 2.10 10.30
CA LYS A 63 0.15 0.74 10.63
C LYS A 63 1.22 -0.23 10.12
N ARG A 64 1.79 -1.08 10.98
CA ARG A 64 2.62 -2.22 10.57
C ARG A 64 1.76 -3.17 9.71
N GLN A 65 1.79 -3.03 8.38
CA GLN A 65 1.24 -4.01 7.45
C GLN A 65 2.22 -4.14 6.30
N GLU A 66 2.19 -5.29 5.65
CA GLU A 66 3.02 -5.63 4.50
C GLU A 66 2.89 -4.62 3.36
N TYR A 67 3.94 -4.57 2.55
CA TYR A 67 4.03 -3.64 1.43
C TYR A 67 3.03 -4.05 0.33
N PRO A 68 2.11 -3.16 -0.09
CA PRO A 68 1.11 -3.52 -1.08
C PRO A 68 1.74 -3.79 -2.45
N THR A 69 1.11 -4.67 -3.23
CA THR A 69 1.54 -5.02 -4.59
C THR A 69 1.41 -3.82 -5.54
N GLN A 70 2.06 -3.87 -6.70
CA GLN A 70 2.07 -2.74 -7.65
C GLN A 70 0.66 -2.36 -8.16
N ALA A 71 -0.23 -3.35 -8.34
CA ALA A 71 -1.62 -3.14 -8.70
C ALA A 71 -2.41 -2.38 -7.60
N GLU A 72 -2.11 -2.66 -6.33
CA GLU A 72 -2.72 -1.99 -5.18
C GLU A 72 -2.17 -0.58 -4.96
N LYS A 73 -0.88 -0.33 -5.27
CA LYS A 73 -0.25 1.01 -5.22
C LYS A 73 -0.93 2.02 -6.14
N ALA A 74 -1.50 1.57 -7.25
CA ALA A 74 -2.22 2.42 -8.20
C ALA A 74 -3.61 2.81 -7.68
N LYS A 75 -4.30 1.90 -6.99
CA LYS A 75 -5.67 2.10 -6.48
C LYS A 75 -5.70 2.80 -5.12
N ARG A 76 -4.80 2.45 -4.20
CA ARG A 76 -4.74 3.00 -2.83
C ARG A 76 -3.68 4.09 -2.73
N ILE A 77 -3.82 5.01 -1.76
CA ILE A 77 -2.79 6.01 -1.47
C ILE A 77 -1.57 5.28 -0.88
N PRO A 78 -0.38 5.37 -1.51
CA PRO A 78 0.82 4.73 -0.97
C PRO A 78 1.17 5.32 0.39
N ARG A 79 1.50 4.47 1.36
CA ARG A 79 1.90 4.90 2.71
C ARG A 79 3.13 5.81 2.69
N MET A 80 4.08 5.52 1.82
CA MET A 80 5.27 6.37 1.62
C MET A 80 4.88 7.78 1.18
N PHE A 81 3.88 7.90 0.28
CA PHE A 81 3.41 9.22 -0.14
C PHE A 81 2.76 9.99 1.03
N GLN A 82 1.95 9.31 1.86
CA GLN A 82 1.38 9.93 3.06
C GLN A 82 2.47 10.37 4.05
N ALA A 83 3.48 9.55 4.28
CA ALA A 83 4.60 9.88 5.16
C ALA A 83 5.41 11.07 4.63
N MET A 84 5.62 11.15 3.32
CA MET A 84 6.31 12.28 2.67
C MET A 84 5.48 13.56 2.76
N ALA A 85 4.18 13.50 2.49
CA ALA A 85 3.28 14.64 2.66
C ALA A 85 3.27 15.13 4.13
N GLN A 86 3.26 14.21 5.11
CA GLN A 86 3.32 14.57 6.53
C GLN A 86 4.64 15.26 6.91
N LYS A 87 5.77 14.78 6.37
CA LYS A 87 7.08 15.43 6.58
C LYS A 87 7.12 16.81 5.92
N GLY A 88 6.58 16.94 4.71
CA GLY A 88 6.46 18.20 4.00
C GLY A 88 5.61 19.22 4.77
N ASP A 89 4.48 18.79 5.34
CA ASP A 89 3.62 19.62 6.20
C ASP A 89 4.34 20.09 7.45
N THR A 90 5.05 19.17 8.11
CA THR A 90 5.84 19.49 9.30
C THR A 90 6.96 20.48 8.98
N LEU A 91 7.64 20.31 7.84
CA LEU A 91 8.69 21.22 7.39
C LEU A 91 8.13 22.61 7.10
N ALA A 92 7.13 22.71 6.22
CA ALA A 92 6.51 23.97 5.83
C ALA A 92 5.95 24.75 7.02
N SER A 93 5.33 24.06 7.98
CA SER A 93 4.78 24.68 9.20
C SER A 93 5.83 25.22 10.18
N ARG A 94 7.08 24.74 10.11
CA ARG A 94 8.14 25.09 11.08
C ARG A 94 9.20 26.02 10.52
N THR A 95 9.43 25.99 9.21
CA THR A 95 10.52 26.73 8.57
C THR A 95 10.06 27.89 7.70
N ASN A 96 8.76 28.24 7.73
CA ASN A 96 8.16 29.31 6.90
C ASN A 96 8.62 29.22 5.43
N GLY A 97 8.35 28.08 4.80
CA GLY A 97 8.76 27.82 3.42
C GLY A 97 7.71 27.06 2.64
N TRP A 98 7.84 27.11 1.31
CA TRP A 98 6.98 26.33 0.41
C TRP A 98 7.44 24.89 0.33
N ALA A 99 6.51 23.96 0.44
CA ALA A 99 6.78 22.54 0.25
C ALA A 99 5.71 21.92 -0.64
N PHE A 100 6.12 21.07 -1.58
CA PHE A 100 5.21 20.24 -2.35
C PHE A 100 5.84 18.87 -2.59
N CYS A 101 4.97 17.86 -2.69
CA CYS A 101 5.35 16.48 -2.93
C CYS A 101 4.56 15.98 -4.14
N VAL A 102 5.27 15.44 -5.14
CA VAL A 102 4.68 14.86 -6.34
C VAL A 102 5.06 13.39 -6.41
N PHE A 103 4.07 12.53 -6.67
CA PHE A 103 4.28 11.11 -6.87
C PHE A 103 3.49 10.61 -8.08
N MET A 104 4.21 10.03 -9.04
CA MET A 104 3.64 9.36 -10.20
C MET A 104 4.14 7.91 -10.23
N PRO A 105 3.26 6.91 -10.24
CA PRO A 105 3.69 5.52 -10.32
C PRO A 105 4.22 5.19 -11.72
N ARG A 106 5.29 4.40 -11.77
CA ARG A 106 5.88 3.83 -13.00
C ARG A 106 4.84 2.95 -13.70
N GLY A 107 4.20 3.48 -14.74
CA GLY A 107 3.10 2.86 -15.46
C GLY A 107 1.68 3.34 -15.14
N GLY A 108 1.52 4.32 -14.23
CA GLY A 108 0.20 4.89 -13.95
C GLY A 108 -0.44 5.51 -15.18
N ALA A 109 -1.69 5.13 -15.48
CA ALA A 109 -2.55 5.70 -16.52
C ALA A 109 -2.96 7.15 -16.21
N GLY A 110 -1.98 8.03 -16.01
CA GLY A 110 -2.17 9.42 -15.66
C GLY A 110 -2.59 9.71 -14.21
N LEU A 111 -2.41 8.74 -13.31
CA LEU A 111 -2.66 8.90 -11.89
C LEU A 111 -1.46 9.56 -11.19
N MET A 112 -1.51 10.87 -11.02
CA MET A 112 -0.49 11.63 -10.27
C MET A 112 -1.06 12.10 -8.95
N ARG A 113 -0.30 11.90 -7.88
CA ARG A 113 -0.67 12.37 -6.54
C ARG A 113 0.23 13.54 -6.19
N THR A 114 -0.37 14.62 -5.72
CA THR A 114 0.35 15.82 -5.28
C THR A 114 -0.13 16.23 -3.90
N TRP A 115 0.76 16.76 -3.09
CA TRP A 115 0.45 17.46 -1.85
C TRP A 115 1.27 18.75 -1.83
N HIS A 116 0.75 19.81 -1.24
CA HIS A 116 1.49 21.06 -1.11
C HIS A 116 1.09 21.82 0.16
N SER A 117 1.98 22.73 0.59
CA SER A 117 1.70 23.65 1.69
C SER A 117 0.57 24.61 1.34
N GLN A 118 -0.17 25.05 2.37
CA GLN A 118 -1.30 25.98 2.24
C GLN A 118 -0.94 27.26 1.50
N GLN A 119 0.24 27.82 1.78
CA GLN A 119 0.70 29.10 1.24
C GLN A 119 0.92 29.09 -0.28
N ILE A 120 1.11 27.93 -0.90
CA ILE A 120 1.37 27.86 -2.35
C ILE A 120 0.14 28.30 -3.15
N GLU A 121 -1.08 27.98 -2.69
CA GLU A 121 -2.31 28.38 -3.39
C GLU A 121 -2.59 29.87 -3.29
N SER A 122 -2.20 30.53 -2.18
CA SER A 122 -2.35 31.97 -2.02
C SER A 122 -1.30 32.75 -2.79
N ASP A 123 -0.04 32.31 -2.72
CA ASP A 123 1.09 33.09 -3.18
C ASP A 123 1.25 33.00 -4.71
N ILE A 124 1.06 31.80 -5.27
CA ILE A 124 1.18 31.55 -6.72
C ILE A 124 0.05 30.64 -7.21
N PRO A 125 -1.14 31.20 -7.45
CA PRO A 125 -2.25 30.48 -8.05
C PRO A 125 -1.85 29.88 -9.41
N GLY A 126 -2.05 28.58 -9.60
CA GLY A 126 -1.78 27.89 -10.87
C GLY A 126 -0.45 27.12 -10.96
N LEU A 127 0.54 27.43 -10.10
CA LEU A 127 1.85 26.75 -10.10
C LEU A 127 1.73 25.22 -10.04
N LEU A 128 0.81 24.72 -9.21
CA LEU A 128 0.59 23.28 -9.07
C LEU A 128 0.08 22.64 -10.35
N SER A 129 -0.76 23.35 -11.11
CA SER A 129 -1.26 22.85 -12.39
C SER A 129 -0.12 22.80 -13.43
N ASP A 130 0.76 23.81 -13.44
CA ASP A 130 1.91 23.84 -14.34
C ASP A 130 2.96 22.78 -13.99
N VAL A 131 3.26 22.60 -12.70
CA VAL A 131 4.15 21.52 -12.22
C VAL A 131 3.56 20.16 -12.61
N ARG A 132 2.26 19.97 -12.40
CA ARG A 132 1.57 18.72 -12.79
C ARG A 132 1.68 18.47 -14.29
N ARG A 133 1.38 19.45 -15.13
CA ARG A 133 1.51 19.36 -16.59
C ARG A 133 2.94 19.00 -17.00
N THR A 134 3.91 19.74 -16.48
CA THR A 134 5.33 19.56 -16.79
C THR A 134 5.82 18.16 -16.44
N VAL A 135 5.50 17.67 -15.23
CA VAL A 135 5.88 16.32 -14.79
C VAL A 135 5.23 15.26 -15.68
N PHE A 136 3.98 15.47 -16.08
CA PHE A 136 3.27 14.53 -16.94
C PHE A 136 3.88 14.44 -18.34
N GLU A 137 4.11 15.58 -18.99
CA GLU A 137 4.67 15.66 -20.33
C GLU A 137 6.09 15.07 -20.36
N LYS A 138 6.95 15.44 -19.41
CA LYS A 138 8.34 14.97 -19.39
C LYS A 138 8.47 13.49 -19.06
N LEU A 139 7.52 12.90 -18.32
CA LEU A 139 7.52 11.47 -18.00
C LEU A 139 6.76 10.60 -19.01
N GLN A 140 6.07 11.20 -19.98
CA GLN A 140 5.36 10.49 -21.04
C GLN A 140 6.24 9.47 -21.80
N PRO A 141 7.44 9.79 -22.31
CA PRO A 141 8.24 8.82 -23.08
C PRO A 141 8.64 7.59 -22.24
N PHE A 142 8.96 7.80 -20.97
CA PHE A 142 9.26 6.69 -20.04
C PHE A 142 8.05 5.80 -19.78
N ARG A 143 6.84 6.38 -19.81
CA ARG A 143 5.60 5.60 -19.68
C ARG A 143 5.37 4.73 -20.89
N GLU A 144 5.55 5.27 -22.09
CA GLU A 144 5.40 4.52 -23.34
C GLU A 144 6.41 3.38 -23.42
N GLN A 145 7.67 3.63 -23.06
CA GLN A 145 8.69 2.59 -22.96
C GLN A 145 8.31 1.49 -21.96
N TYR A 146 7.77 1.88 -20.80
CA TYR A 146 7.36 0.93 -19.79
C TYR A 146 6.16 0.07 -20.25
N LEU A 147 5.17 0.68 -20.90
CA LEU A 147 4.02 -0.04 -21.46
C LEU A 147 4.46 -1.07 -22.50
N LYS A 148 5.36 -0.69 -23.42
CA LYS A 148 5.95 -1.63 -24.39
C LYS A 148 6.66 -2.79 -23.70
N SER A 149 7.48 -2.51 -22.67
CA SER A 149 8.16 -3.57 -21.93
C SER A 149 7.19 -4.53 -21.20
N LEU A 150 6.04 -4.02 -20.72
CA LEU A 150 5.00 -4.83 -20.11
C LEU A 150 4.26 -5.69 -21.13
N GLU A 151 3.95 -5.15 -22.31
CA GLU A 151 3.34 -5.88 -23.42
C GLU A 151 4.25 -7.04 -23.87
N GLU A 152 5.55 -6.79 -24.04
CA GLU A 152 6.53 -7.82 -24.39
C GLU A 152 6.63 -8.91 -23.30
N THR A 153 6.66 -8.52 -22.03
CA THR A 153 6.73 -9.46 -20.92
C THR A 153 5.45 -10.30 -20.82
N ASN A 154 4.28 -9.68 -20.99
CA ASN A 154 3.00 -10.37 -20.99
C ASN A 154 2.87 -11.34 -22.15
N LYS A 155 3.35 -10.97 -23.35
CA LYS A 155 3.36 -11.86 -24.51
C LYS A 155 4.21 -13.10 -24.26
N LYS A 156 5.42 -12.93 -23.73
CA LYS A 156 6.29 -14.06 -23.35
C LYS A 156 5.63 -14.95 -22.29
N ALA A 157 5.03 -14.37 -21.27
CA ALA A 157 4.33 -15.13 -20.22
C ALA A 157 3.12 -15.90 -20.77
N GLN A 158 2.41 -15.36 -21.76
CA GLN A 158 1.32 -16.07 -22.44
C GLN A 158 1.84 -17.24 -23.29
N GLU A 159 2.92 -17.04 -24.04
CA GLU A 159 3.58 -18.08 -24.83
C GLU A 159 4.07 -19.23 -23.92
N GLU A 160 4.69 -18.90 -22.78
CA GLU A 160 5.10 -19.88 -21.77
C GLU A 160 3.89 -20.62 -21.18
N LEU A 161 2.80 -19.92 -20.86
CA LEU A 161 1.57 -20.56 -20.38
C LEU A 161 0.98 -21.53 -21.39
N VAL A 162 0.97 -21.18 -22.67
CA VAL A 162 0.51 -22.06 -23.75
C VAL A 162 1.42 -23.28 -23.85
N PHE A 163 2.74 -23.08 -23.80
CA PHE A 163 3.72 -24.17 -23.82
C PHE A 163 3.52 -25.15 -22.67
N TRP A 164 3.41 -24.65 -21.43
CA TRP A 164 3.21 -25.48 -20.25
C TRP A 164 1.85 -26.19 -20.24
N LYS A 165 0.78 -25.54 -20.73
CA LYS A 165 -0.53 -26.18 -20.91
C LYS A 165 -0.48 -27.32 -21.93
N ALA A 166 0.17 -27.10 -23.08
CA ALA A 166 0.34 -28.14 -24.09
C ALA A 166 1.17 -29.32 -23.56
N ARG A 167 2.22 -29.04 -22.79
CA ARG A 167 3.04 -30.08 -22.15
C ARG A 167 2.28 -30.86 -21.08
N ALA A 168 1.49 -30.18 -20.25
CA ALA A 168 0.64 -30.83 -19.25
C ALA A 168 -0.41 -31.73 -19.92
N ALA A 169 -1.09 -31.25 -20.97
CA ALA A 169 -2.06 -32.05 -21.72
C ALA A 169 -1.43 -33.30 -22.37
N LYS A 170 -0.21 -33.17 -22.92
CA LYS A 170 0.52 -34.32 -23.47
C LYS A 170 0.90 -35.33 -22.39
N SER A 171 1.38 -34.87 -21.23
CA SER A 171 1.69 -35.74 -20.09
C SER A 171 0.45 -36.43 -19.53
N GLU A 172 -0.71 -35.76 -19.55
CA GLU A 172 -1.99 -36.33 -19.12
C GLU A 172 -2.49 -37.39 -20.10
N GLN A 173 -2.34 -37.17 -21.41
CA GLN A 173 -2.64 -38.16 -22.44
C GLN A 173 -1.72 -39.40 -22.34
N GLU A 174 -0.42 -39.19 -22.12
CA GLU A 174 0.54 -40.29 -21.91
C GLU A 174 0.22 -41.06 -20.62
N GLY A 175 -0.12 -40.35 -19.54
CA GLY A 175 -0.59 -40.95 -18.28
C GLY A 175 -1.88 -41.75 -18.44
N ALA A 176 -2.87 -41.22 -19.16
CA ALA A 176 -4.12 -41.91 -19.47
C ALA A 176 -3.89 -43.14 -20.36
N ALA A 177 -2.99 -43.06 -21.33
CA ALA A 177 -2.60 -44.18 -22.18
C ALA A 177 -1.89 -45.27 -21.37
N LEU A 178 -1.01 -44.89 -20.44
CA LEU A 178 -0.34 -45.83 -19.52
C LEU A 178 -1.34 -46.49 -18.57
N ARG A 179 -2.27 -45.74 -17.95
CA ARG A 179 -3.34 -46.30 -17.11
C ARG A 179 -4.20 -47.31 -17.87
N LYS A 180 -4.58 -46.99 -19.11
CA LYS A 180 -5.33 -47.90 -19.99
C LYS A 180 -4.53 -49.15 -20.38
N LYS A 181 -3.21 -49.02 -20.59
CA LYS A 181 -2.32 -50.13 -20.95
C LYS A 181 -2.05 -51.07 -19.78
N TYR A 182 -1.93 -50.54 -18.56
CA TYR A 182 -1.58 -51.32 -17.37
C TYR A 182 -2.78 -51.64 -16.46
N GLY A 183 -4.01 -51.28 -16.87
CA GLY A 183 -5.24 -51.69 -16.19
C GLY A 183 -5.37 -51.18 -14.76
N VAL A 184 -4.72 -50.06 -14.41
CA VAL A 184 -4.81 -49.47 -13.06
C VAL A 184 -6.11 -48.67 -12.99
N SER A 185 -7.11 -49.26 -12.32
CA SER A 185 -8.33 -48.58 -11.87
C SER A 185 -8.00 -47.75 -10.63
N ASP A 186 -8.34 -46.47 -10.63
CA ASP A 186 -8.37 -45.65 -9.42
C ASP A 186 -9.65 -46.04 -8.64
N ASP A 187 -9.60 -47.13 -7.87
CA ASP A 187 -10.53 -47.39 -6.76
C ASP A 187 -9.95 -46.86 -5.44
#